data_AF-A0A2N1M4I6-F1
#
_entry.id   AF-A0A2N1M4I6-F1
#
_cell.length_a   1.000
_cell.length_b   1.000
_cell.length_c   1.000
_cell.angle_alpha   90.00
_cell.angle_beta   90.00
_cell.angle_gamma   90.00
#
_symmetry.space_group_name_H-M   'P 1'
#
loop_
_entity.id
_entity.type
_entity.pdbx_description
1 polymer ?
#
loop_
_entity_poly.entity_id
_entity_poly.type
_entity_poly.pdbx_seq_one_letter_code
_entity_poly.pdbx_strand_id
1 'polypeptide(L)'
;MEQHLKIKKELVQYFKNKQRVLPIESKNISIYNKNIETAYLEIVNLYNTNGLAIFKAYSRSNENNNDPFWHVELKVTMGLL
;
A
#
# COMPACT_ATOMS: atom_id res chain seq x y z
N MET A 1 -8.86 19.55 9.36
CA MET A 1 -8.29 19.51 7.99
C MET A 1 -7.01 18.68 7.90
N GLU A 2 -6.11 18.75 8.88
CA GLU A 2 -4.82 18.03 8.83
C GLU A 2 -4.93 16.50 8.84
N GLN A 3 -5.94 15.94 9.53
CA GLN A 3 -6.12 14.49 9.65
C GLN A 3 -6.36 13.79 8.30
N HIS A 4 -7.19 14.36 7.42
CA HIS A 4 -7.45 13.78 6.10
C HIS A 4 -6.19 13.74 5.22
N LEU A 5 -5.36 14.79 5.30
CA LEU A 5 -4.10 14.83 4.56
C LEU A 5 -3.10 13.80 5.10
N LYS A 6 -3.06 13.62 6.42
CA LYS A 6 -2.22 12.60 7.07
C LYS A 6 -2.64 11.19 6.63
N ILE A 7 -3.93 10.86 6.71
CA ILE A 7 -4.45 9.54 6.29
C ILE A 7 -4.16 9.27 4.81
N LYS A 8 -4.37 10.28 3.94
CA LYS A 8 -4.05 10.17 2.50
C LYS A 8 -2.57 9.82 2.28
N LYS A 9 -1.66 10.51 2.99
CA LYS A 9 -0.21 10.27 2.89
C LYS A 9 0.17 8.86 3.36
N GLU A 10 -0.39 8.41 4.49
CA GLU A 10 -0.13 7.09 5.04
C GLU A 10 -0.62 5.98 4.10
N LEU A 11 -1.81 6.12 3.52
CA LEU A 11 -2.34 5.17 2.54
C LEU A 11 -1.46 5.08 1.29
N VAL A 12 -1.06 6.22 0.73
CA VAL A 12 -0.18 6.26 -0.43
C VAL A 12 1.17 5.62 -0.10
N GLN A 13 1.72 5.91 1.08
CA GLN A 13 3.00 5.35 1.50
C GLN A 13 2.94 3.82 1.64
N TYR A 14 1.85 3.28 2.21
CA TYR A 14 1.61 1.85 2.29
C TYR A 14 1.66 1.18 0.91
N PHE A 15 0.92 1.72 -0.07
CA PHE A 15 0.91 1.16 -1.41
C PHE A 15 2.25 1.36 -2.15
N LYS A 16 2.95 2.47 -1.95
CA LYS A 16 4.32 2.64 -2.48
C LYS A 16 5.27 1.57 -1.97
N ASN A 17 5.19 1.23 -0.68
CA ASN A 17 6.00 0.18 -0.09
C ASN A 17 5.68 -1.19 -0.71
N LYS A 18 4.40 -1.49 -0.95
CA LYS A 18 3.98 -2.70 -1.69
C LYS A 18 4.58 -2.74 -3.11
N GLN A 19 4.69 -1.61 -3.79
CA GLN A 19 5.33 -1.54 -5.12
C GLN A 19 6.85 -1.71 -5.07
N ARG A 20 7.53 -1.34 -3.96
CA ARG A 20 8.99 -1.44 -3.83
C ARG A 20 9.50 -2.87 -3.94
N VAL A 21 8.74 -3.84 -3.43
CA VAL A 21 9.12 -5.26 -3.40
C VAL A 21 8.79 -6.01 -4.69
N LEU A 22 8.05 -5.37 -5.61
CA LEU A 22 7.72 -5.93 -6.92
C LEU A 22 8.86 -5.69 -7.92
N PRO A 23 9.06 -6.60 -8.89
CA PRO A 23 9.97 -6.37 -10.00
C PRO A 23 9.45 -5.22 -10.87
N ILE A 24 10.36 -4.54 -11.59
CA ILE A 24 10.07 -3.27 -12.28
C ILE A 24 8.90 -3.40 -13.26
N GLU A 25 8.84 -4.51 -13.99
CA GLU A 25 7.80 -4.85 -14.96
C GLU A 25 6.41 -5.06 -14.33
N SER A 26 6.33 -5.33 -13.03
CA SER A 26 5.08 -5.53 -12.30
C SER A 26 4.65 -4.31 -11.48
N LYS A 27 5.43 -3.22 -11.48
CA LYS A 27 5.11 -2.02 -10.70
C LYS A 27 4.01 -1.21 -11.36
N ASN A 28 3.02 -0.80 -10.57
CA ASN A 28 2.16 0.31 -10.91
C ASN A 28 2.95 1.62 -10.76
N ILE A 29 3.40 2.19 -11.87
CA ILE A 29 4.26 3.38 -11.92
C ILE A 29 3.54 4.62 -11.35
N SER A 30 2.22 4.70 -11.51
CA SER A 30 1.40 5.79 -10.96
C SER A 30 1.44 5.79 -9.44
N ILE A 31 1.40 4.63 -8.80
CA ILE A 31 1.57 4.50 -7.36
C ILE A 31 3.02 4.72 -6.95
N TYR A 32 3.98 4.07 -7.61
CA TYR A 32 5.37 4.02 -7.16
C TYR A 32 6.11 5.36 -7.29
N ASN A 33 6.02 6.00 -8.47
CA ASN A 33 6.89 7.12 -8.84
C ASN A 33 6.22 8.49 -8.80
N LYS A 34 4.88 8.58 -8.78
CA LYS A 34 4.18 9.88 -8.84
C LYS A 34 3.97 10.48 -7.45
N ASN A 35 3.45 11.71 -7.43
CA ASN A 35 3.13 12.44 -6.22
C ASN A 35 1.94 11.81 -5.47
N ILE A 36 1.66 12.32 -4.27
CA ILE A 36 0.60 11.80 -3.38
C ILE A 36 -0.77 11.82 -4.05
N GLU A 37 -1.12 12.87 -4.78
CA GLU A 37 -2.46 13.02 -5.36
C GLU A 37 -2.68 12.01 -6.49
N THR A 38 -1.72 11.90 -7.42
CA THR A 38 -1.81 10.94 -8.52
C THR A 38 -1.83 9.50 -8.01
N ALA A 39 -0.97 9.16 -7.03
CA ALA A 39 -0.96 7.82 -6.44
C ALA A 39 -2.27 7.51 -5.71
N TYR A 40 -2.83 8.48 -4.99
CA TYR A 40 -4.09 8.32 -4.29
C TYR A 40 -5.25 8.05 -5.26
N LEU A 41 -5.36 8.81 -6.35
CA LEU A 41 -6.40 8.61 -7.36
C LEU A 41 -6.29 7.22 -8.00
N GLU A 42 -5.08 6.74 -8.26
CA GLU A 42 -4.87 5.39 -8.78
C GLU A 42 -5.31 4.32 -7.77
N ILE A 43 -5.01 4.50 -6.48
CA ILE A 43 -5.47 3.58 -5.41
C ILE A 43 -7.00 3.54 -5.35
N VAL A 44 -7.66 4.70 -5.45
CA VAL A 44 -9.14 4.77 -5.49
C VAL A 44 -9.68 4.06 -6.73
N ASN A 45 -9.06 4.24 -7.90
CA ASN A 45 -9.47 3.56 -9.12
C ASN A 45 -9.35 2.02 -8.98
N LEU A 46 -8.23 1.55 -8.42
CA LEU A 46 -8.01 0.14 -8.14
C LEU A 46 -9.01 -0.40 -7.12
N TYR A 47 -9.35 0.38 -6.09
CA TYR A 47 -10.36 0.01 -5.11
C TYR A 47 -11.75 -0.09 -5.73
N ASN A 48 -12.13 0.86 -6.59
CA ASN A 48 -13.42 0.81 -7.27
C ASN A 48 -13.54 -0.41 -8.20
N THR A 49 -12.42 -0.87 -8.75
CA THR A 49 -12.38 -2.03 -9.66
C THR A 49 -12.32 -3.36 -8.90
N ASN A 50 -11.47 -3.45 -7.87
CA ASN A 50 -11.10 -4.72 -7.23
C ASN A 50 -11.59 -4.84 -5.78
N GLY A 51 -12.20 -3.79 -5.24
CA GLY A 51 -12.64 -3.68 -3.86
C GLY A 51 -11.49 -3.87 -2.87
N LEU A 52 -11.80 -4.55 -1.77
CA LEU A 52 -10.84 -4.84 -0.70
C LEU A 52 -9.68 -5.77 -1.12
N ALA A 53 -9.75 -6.39 -2.30
CA ALA A 53 -8.70 -7.29 -2.77
C ALA A 53 -7.34 -6.58 -2.94
N ILE A 54 -7.33 -5.25 -3.13
CA ILE A 54 -6.10 -4.46 -3.26
C ILE A 54 -5.22 -4.48 -2.01
N PHE A 55 -5.80 -4.83 -0.85
CA PHE A 55 -5.07 -4.91 0.43
C PHE A 55 -4.49 -6.29 0.71
N LYS A 56 -4.83 -7.32 -0.10
CA LYS A 56 -4.30 -8.66 0.09
C LYS A 56 -2.76 -8.62 0.07
N ALA A 57 -2.15 -9.31 1.02
CA ALA A 57 -0.72 -9.56 0.95
C ALA A 57 -0.47 -10.37 -0.33
N TYR A 58 0.53 -9.96 -1.12
CA TYR A 58 1.12 -10.89 -2.07
C TYR A 58 1.72 -12.00 -1.22
N SER A 59 1.02 -13.13 -1.12
CA SER A 59 1.56 -14.32 -0.48
C SER A 59 2.75 -14.78 -1.32
N ARG A 60 3.95 -14.28 -1.00
CA ARG A 60 5.18 -14.86 -1.50
C ARG A 60 5.32 -16.22 -0.83
N SER A 61 5.16 -17.28 -1.61
CA SER A 61 5.40 -18.65 -1.20
C SER A 61 6.89 -18.98 -1.06
N ASN A 62 7.77 -18.01 -0.79
CA ASN A 62 9.18 -18.33 -0.57
C ASN A 62 9.88 -17.33 0.34
N GLU A 63 10.81 -17.91 1.08
CA GLU A 63 11.46 -17.45 2.30
C GLU A 63 12.22 -16.12 2.14
N ASN A 64 12.33 -15.39 3.25
CA ASN A 64 13.02 -14.09 3.43
C ASN A 64 12.23 -12.83 3.06
N ASN A 65 11.08 -12.65 3.74
CA ASN A 65 10.43 -11.35 3.89
C ASN A 65 11.25 -10.43 4.82
N ASN A 66 12.32 -9.85 4.30
CA ASN A 66 12.92 -8.63 4.86
C ASN A 66 12.09 -7.41 4.40
N ASP A 67 10.79 -7.42 4.64
CA ASP A 67 9.94 -6.24 4.46
C ASP A 67 10.06 -5.39 5.75
N PRO A 68 10.74 -4.23 5.71
CA PRO A 68 10.94 -3.38 6.89
C PRO A 68 9.63 -2.79 7.43
N PHE A 69 8.50 -2.96 6.74
CA PHE A 69 7.17 -2.55 7.17
C PHE A 69 6.28 -3.72 7.59
N TRP A 70 6.82 -4.94 7.69
CA TRP A 70 6.15 -6.11 8.29
C TRP A 70 6.18 -6.08 9.84
N HIS A 71 6.51 -4.96 10.46
CA HIS A 71 6.38 -4.82 11.91
C HIS A 71 4.92 -4.55 12.31
N VAL A 72 4.31 -5.60 12.88
CA VAL A 72 3.25 -5.77 13.90
C VAL A 72 2.36 -4.59 14.35
N GLU A 73 2.68 -3.32 14.12
CA GLU A 73 1.96 -2.16 14.68
C GLU A 73 0.58 -1.87 14.06
N LEU A 74 0.26 -2.49 12.91
CA LEU A 74 -1.09 -2.37 12.32
C LEU A 74 -2.16 -3.21 13.02
N LYS A 75 -1.80 -4.21 13.85
CA LYS A 75 -2.79 -5.01 14.58
C LYS A 75 -3.43 -4.25 15.75
N VAL A 76 -2.64 -3.44 16.44
CA VAL A 76 -3.08 -2.66 17.61
C VAL A 76 -3.97 -1.48 17.18
N THR A 77 -3.65 -0.86 16.06
CA THR A 77 -4.37 0.34 15.59
C THR A 77 -5.72 0.01 14.95
N MET A 78 -5.90 -1.21 14.44
CA MET A 78 -7.15 -1.67 13.79
C MET A 78 -8.04 -2.56 14.67
N GLY A 79 -7.71 -2.73 15.95
CA GLY A 79 -8.55 -3.51 16.89
C GLY A 79 -8.79 -4.96 16.44
N LEU A 80 -7.74 -5.63 15.96
CA LEU A 80 -7.82 -7.04 15.52
C LEU A 80 -7.22 -8.01 16.57
N LEU A 81 -7.31 -7.65 17.85
CA LEU A 81 -7.16 -8.55 19.01
C LEU A 81 -8.43 -8.49 19.85
#